data_AF-A0A4R0ZT11-F1
#
_entry.id   AF-A0A4R0ZT11-F1
#
_cell.length_a   1.000
_cell.length_b   1.000
_cell.length_c   1.000
_cell.angle_alpha   90.00
_cell.angle_beta   90.00
_cell.angle_gamma   90.00
#
_symmetry.space_group_name_H-M   'P 1'
#
loop_
_entity.id
_entity.type
_entity.pdbx_description
1 polymer ?
#
loop_
_entity_poly.entity_id
_entity_poly.type
_entity_poly.pdbx_seq_one_letter_code
_entity_poly.pdbx_strand_id
1 'polypeptide(L)'
;MNKHQRLKQMVTANRKWLLVRLGFAIPIGVLLFFFLQTETRSFVYGSLMVLSLLAYGVMIMRESRFMSSFTDHIRAKRVIHIQYVFDYMMVVFGCLFFPLLMKLETISWVPFFIFSFTALALVIVERLLDEKVKRIDPEQPRRRDVKRESF
;
A
#
# COMPACT_ATOMS: atom_id res chain seq x y z
N MET A 1 5.85 26.42 5.66
CA MET A 1 5.21 25.74 6.81
C MET A 1 6.29 25.03 7.61
N ASN A 2 6.29 25.13 8.95
CA ASN A 2 7.36 24.56 9.76
C ASN A 2 7.26 23.01 9.82
N LYS A 3 8.38 22.31 9.98
CA LYS A 3 8.48 20.83 9.98
C LYS A 3 7.57 20.16 11.02
N HIS A 4 7.45 20.72 12.22
CA HIS A 4 6.55 20.23 13.26
C HIS A 4 5.07 20.38 12.89
N GLN A 5 4.69 21.47 12.20
CA GLN A 5 3.32 21.65 11.71
C GLN A 5 2.99 20.65 10.59
N ARG A 6 3.92 20.39 9.68
CA ARG A 6 3.81 19.33 8.65
C ARG A 6 3.58 17.96 9.29
N LEU A 7 4.39 17.60 10.28
CA LEU A 7 4.30 16.32 10.98
C LEU A 7 2.95 16.12 11.69
N LYS A 8 2.48 17.11 12.45
CA LYS A 8 1.18 17.04 13.15
C LYS A 8 0.01 16.84 12.18
N GLN A 9 0.02 17.54 11.04
CA GLN A 9 -1.01 17.38 10.01
C GLN A 9 -0.94 16.00 9.35
N MET A 10 0.27 15.51 9.03
CA MET A 10 0.48 14.17 8.48
C MET A 10 0.02 13.06 9.44
N VAL A 11 0.33 13.15 10.73
CA VAL A 11 -0.10 12.17 11.76
C VAL A 11 -1.62 12.14 11.88
N THR A 12 -2.26 13.32 11.96
CA THR A 12 -3.72 13.43 12.05
C THR A 12 -4.40 12.85 10.82
N ALA A 13 -3.88 13.14 9.63
CA ALA A 13 -4.39 12.58 8.38
C ALA A 13 -4.14 11.07 8.30
N ASN A 14 -2.97 10.59 8.73
CA ASN A 14 -2.63 9.17 8.73
C ASN A 14 -3.63 8.33 9.54
N ARG A 15 -4.13 8.84 10.67
CA ARG A 15 -5.20 8.16 11.43
C ARG A 15 -6.50 8.04 10.63
N LYS A 16 -6.91 9.08 9.92
CA LYS A 16 -8.10 9.02 9.04
C LYS A 16 -7.91 8.03 7.91
N TRP A 17 -6.74 8.04 7.27
CA TRP A 17 -6.40 7.11 6.20
C TRP A 17 -6.29 5.67 6.69
N LEU A 18 -5.82 5.44 7.93
CA LEU A 18 -5.81 4.12 8.54
C LEU A 18 -7.22 3.54 8.68
N LEU A 19 -8.20 4.35 9.11
CA LEU A 19 -9.61 3.92 9.16
C LEU A 19 -10.14 3.56 7.78
N VAL A 20 -9.82 4.35 6.75
CA VAL A 20 -10.17 4.02 5.36
C VAL A 20 -9.55 2.68 4.95
N ARG A 21 -8.26 2.48 5.21
CA ARG A 21 -7.56 1.22 4.87
C ARG A 21 -8.19 0.02 5.56
N LEU A 22 -8.55 0.13 6.84
CA LEU A 22 -9.26 -0.93 7.56
C LEU A 22 -10.65 -1.19 6.96
N GLY A 23 -11.37 -0.13 6.59
CA GLY A 23 -12.68 -0.23 5.92
C GLY A 23 -12.63 -0.98 4.59
N PHE A 24 -11.51 -0.93 3.85
CA PHE A 24 -11.30 -1.75 2.66
C PHE A 24 -10.72 -3.14 2.97
N ALA A 25 -9.84 -3.26 3.97
CA ALA A 25 -9.16 -4.51 4.30
C ALA A 25 -10.14 -5.61 4.74
N ILE A 26 -11.14 -5.26 5.56
CA ILE A 26 -12.15 -6.21 6.05
C ILE A 26 -12.94 -6.85 4.91
N PRO A 27 -13.64 -6.09 4.03
CA PRO A 27 -14.41 -6.69 2.94
C PRO A 27 -13.52 -7.40 1.91
N ILE A 28 -12.31 -6.90 1.64
CA ILE A 28 -11.35 -7.61 0.76
C ILE A 28 -10.96 -8.96 1.36
N GLY A 29 -10.70 -9.02 2.67
CA GLY A 29 -10.40 -10.28 3.37
C GLY A 29 -11.55 -11.28 3.30
N VAL A 30 -12.79 -10.82 3.46
CA VAL A 30 -14.00 -11.66 3.32
C VAL A 30 -14.15 -12.17 1.88
N LEU A 31 -13.95 -11.31 0.88
CA LEU A 31 -14.00 -11.71 -0.53
C LEU A 31 -12.91 -12.74 -0.87
N LEU A 32 -11.69 -12.54 -0.35
CA LEU A 32 -10.57 -13.45 -0.55
C LEU A 32 -10.84 -14.83 0.07
N PHE A 33 -11.43 -14.88 1.27
CA PHE A 33 -11.85 -16.12 1.91
C PHE A 33 -12.87 -16.88 1.04
N PHE A 34 -13.93 -16.20 0.59
CA PHE A 34 -14.93 -16.84 -0.27
C PHE A 34 -14.38 -17.24 -1.64
N PHE A 35 -13.47 -16.44 -2.20
CA PHE A 35 -12.80 -16.75 -3.46
C PHE A 35 -12.02 -18.06 -3.37
N LEU A 36 -11.27 -18.26 -2.28
CA LEU A 36 -10.49 -19.49 -2.06
C LEU A 36 -11.37 -20.70 -1.74
N GLN A 37 -12.48 -20.52 -1.03
CA GLN A 37 -13.32 -21.64 -0.57
C GLN A 37 -14.31 -22.14 -1.64
N THR A 38 -14.70 -21.31 -2.61
CA THR A 38 -15.77 -21.65 -3.56
C THR A 38 -15.26 -21.77 -4.99
N GLU A 39 -15.53 -22.90 -5.65
CA GLU A 39 -15.22 -23.07 -7.07
C GLU A 39 -16.30 -22.50 -7.99
N THR A 40 -17.56 -22.80 -7.69
CA THR A 40 -18.72 -22.43 -8.54
C THR A 40 -18.98 -20.92 -8.65
N ARG A 41 -18.51 -20.11 -7.69
CA ARG A 41 -18.66 -18.65 -7.69
C ARG A 41 -17.34 -17.89 -7.67
N SER A 42 -16.23 -18.58 -7.96
CA SER A 42 -14.88 -18.01 -8.02
C SER A 42 -14.81 -16.74 -8.87
N PHE A 43 -15.47 -16.74 -10.03
CA PHE A 43 -15.49 -15.59 -10.95
C PHE A 43 -16.19 -14.36 -10.38
N VAL A 44 -17.28 -14.55 -9.63
CA VAL A 44 -18.04 -13.47 -9.00
C VAL A 44 -17.21 -12.82 -7.90
N TYR A 45 -16.67 -13.62 -6.98
CA TYR A 45 -15.85 -13.10 -5.89
C TYR A 45 -14.53 -12.51 -6.38
N GLY A 46 -13.90 -13.12 -7.40
CA GLY A 46 -12.73 -12.57 -8.06
C GLY A 46 -12.99 -11.20 -8.70
N SER A 47 -14.11 -11.05 -9.41
CA SER A 47 -14.50 -9.77 -10.02
C SER A 47 -14.78 -8.69 -8.98
N LEU A 48 -15.50 -9.01 -7.90
CA LEU A 48 -15.74 -8.09 -6.78
C LEU A 48 -14.45 -7.69 -6.07
N MET A 49 -13.51 -8.61 -5.95
CA MET A 49 -12.18 -8.35 -5.39
C MET A 49 -11.38 -7.39 -6.27
N VAL A 50 -11.38 -7.58 -7.58
CA VAL A 50 -10.75 -6.65 -8.53
C VAL A 50 -11.38 -5.26 -8.43
N LEU A 51 -12.71 -5.15 -8.41
CA LEU A 51 -13.40 -3.87 -8.23
C LEU A 51 -13.03 -3.18 -6.91
N SER A 52 -12.96 -3.95 -5.82
CA SER A 52 -12.58 -3.44 -4.50
C SER A 52 -11.13 -2.95 -4.48
N LEU A 53 -10.21 -3.67 -5.14
CA LEU A 53 -8.82 -3.25 -5.30
C LEU A 53 -8.69 -1.98 -6.13
N LEU A 54 -9.45 -1.83 -7.22
CA LEU A 54 -9.47 -0.60 -8.02
C LEU A 54 -9.97 0.59 -7.19
N ALA A 55 -11.05 0.41 -6.43
CA ALA A 55 -11.57 1.44 -5.53
C ALA A 55 -10.55 1.83 -4.46
N TYR A 56 -9.85 0.84 -3.88
CA TYR A 56 -8.76 1.07 -2.95
C TYR A 56 -7.59 1.83 -3.60
N GLY A 57 -7.23 1.50 -4.85
CA GLY A 57 -6.20 2.18 -5.62
C GLY A 57 -6.50 3.67 -5.82
N VAL A 58 -7.76 4.03 -6.09
CA VAL A 58 -8.20 5.43 -6.16
C VAL A 58 -8.00 6.14 -4.82
N MET A 59 -8.30 5.48 -3.70
CA MET A 59 -8.10 6.04 -2.36
C MET A 59 -6.61 6.23 -2.04
N ILE A 60 -5.77 5.27 -2.39
CA ILE A 60 -4.31 5.36 -2.26
C ILE A 60 -3.75 6.51 -3.11
N MET A 61 -4.27 6.71 -4.33
CA MET A 61 -3.87 7.84 -5.17
C MET A 61 -4.22 9.18 -4.53
N ARG A 62 -5.40 9.30 -3.90
CA ARG A 62 -5.80 10.50 -3.15
C ARG A 62 -4.88 10.74 -1.95
N GLU A 63 -4.55 9.69 -1.21
CA GLU A 63 -3.62 9.79 -0.09
C GLU A 63 -2.22 10.23 -0.56
N SER A 64 -1.74 9.67 -1.66
CA SER A 64 -0.46 10.04 -2.28
C SER A 64 -0.40 11.51 -2.68
N ARG A 65 -1.47 12.03 -3.29
CA ARG A 65 -1.59 13.47 -3.64
C ARG A 65 -1.60 14.35 -2.40
N PHE A 66 -2.28 13.95 -1.33
CA PHE A 66 -2.29 14.67 -0.06
C PHE A 66 -0.91 14.69 0.61
N MET A 67 -0.21 13.55 0.66
CA MET A 67 1.13 13.52 1.27
C MET A 67 2.18 14.26 0.43
N SER A 68 2.04 14.25 -0.89
CA SER A 68 2.94 14.98 -1.78
C SER A 68 2.66 16.49 -1.84
N SER A 69 1.49 16.98 -1.39
CA SER A 69 1.22 18.44 -1.33
C SER A 69 1.99 19.17 -0.23
N PHE A 70 2.64 18.46 0.69
CA PHE A 70 3.42 19.07 1.77
C PHE A 70 4.84 19.50 1.38
N THR A 71 5.35 19.02 0.25
CA THR A 71 6.64 19.40 -0.32
C THR A 71 6.42 20.14 -1.63
N ASP A 72 7.24 21.16 -1.92
CA ASP A 72 7.19 21.86 -3.21
C ASP A 72 8.14 21.23 -4.24
N HIS A 73 9.00 20.32 -3.80
CA HIS A 73 10.04 19.73 -4.65
C HIS A 73 9.45 18.65 -5.56
N ILE A 74 9.41 18.91 -6.86
CA ILE A 74 8.86 18.00 -7.89
C ILE A 74 9.49 16.60 -7.81
N ARG A 75 10.80 16.52 -7.54
CA ARG A 75 11.52 15.25 -7.38
C ARG A 75 11.06 14.47 -6.14
N ALA A 76 10.81 15.15 -5.02
CA ALA A 76 10.30 14.52 -3.80
C ALA A 76 8.86 14.02 -3.99
N LYS A 77 7.99 14.81 -4.64
CA LYS A 77 6.62 14.40 -5.02
C LYS A 77 6.60 13.08 -5.81
N ARG A 78 7.49 12.95 -6.80
CA ARG A 78 7.59 11.72 -7.61
C ARG A 78 8.01 10.52 -6.76
N VAL A 79 8.98 10.70 -5.86
CA VAL A 79 9.45 9.61 -4.98
C VAL A 79 8.33 9.14 -4.04
N ILE A 80 7.58 10.08 -3.44
CA ILE A 80 6.41 9.75 -2.59
C ILE A 80 5.37 8.98 -3.39
N HIS A 81 5.06 9.42 -4.62
CA HIS A 81 4.11 8.72 -5.47
C HIS A 81 4.56 7.29 -5.78
N ILE A 82 5.85 7.09 -6.07
CA ILE A 82 6.42 5.76 -6.30
C ILE A 82 6.27 4.88 -5.05
N GLN A 83 6.52 5.40 -3.84
CA GLN A 83 6.30 4.65 -2.59
C GLN A 83 4.85 4.16 -2.47
N TYR A 84 3.87 5.03 -2.75
CA TYR A 84 2.46 4.66 -2.70
C TYR A 84 2.04 3.65 -3.80
N VAL A 85 2.63 3.74 -5.00
CA VAL A 85 2.41 2.76 -6.05
C VAL A 85 2.93 1.39 -5.64
N PHE A 86 4.13 1.33 -5.05
CA PHE A 86 4.70 0.07 -4.54
C PHE A 86 3.83 -0.54 -3.43
N ASP A 87 3.36 0.26 -2.48
CA ASP A 87 2.43 -0.21 -1.44
C ASP A 87 1.14 -0.80 -2.04
N TYR A 88 0.57 -0.12 -3.04
CA TYR A 88 -0.64 -0.60 -3.70
C TYR A 88 -0.40 -1.91 -4.48
N MET A 89 0.71 -2.00 -5.21
CA MET A 89 1.09 -3.23 -5.93
C MET A 89 1.24 -4.41 -4.98
N MET A 90 1.70 -4.20 -3.75
CA MET A 90 1.74 -5.28 -2.75
C MET A 90 0.37 -5.75 -2.33
N VAL A 91 -0.56 -4.84 -2.10
CA VAL A 91 -1.93 -5.21 -1.76
C VAL A 91 -2.57 -5.98 -2.91
N VAL A 92 -2.37 -5.54 -4.16
CA VAL A 92 -2.84 -6.28 -5.34
C VAL A 92 -2.18 -7.65 -5.42
N PHE A 93 -0.86 -7.74 -5.21
CA PHE A 93 -0.15 -9.02 -5.24
C PHE A 93 -0.67 -9.99 -4.17
N GLY A 94 -0.78 -9.53 -2.93
CA GLY A 94 -1.23 -10.35 -1.80
C GLY A 94 -2.71 -10.72 -1.85
N CYS A 95 -3.57 -9.84 -2.37
CA CYS A 95 -5.00 -10.09 -2.40
C CYS A 95 -5.52 -10.72 -3.70
N LEU A 96 -4.83 -10.55 -4.83
CA LEU A 96 -5.30 -11.06 -6.14
C LEU A 96 -4.41 -12.17 -6.66
N PHE A 97 -3.13 -11.88 -6.88
CA PHE A 97 -2.22 -12.81 -7.54
C PHE A 97 -1.88 -14.01 -6.65
N PHE A 98 -1.61 -13.79 -5.37
CA PHE A 98 -1.28 -14.87 -4.45
C PHE A 98 -2.44 -15.89 -4.27
N PRO A 99 -3.69 -15.48 -4.01
CA PRO A 99 -4.82 -16.41 -3.97
C PRO A 99 -5.08 -17.12 -5.29
N LEU A 100 -4.90 -16.42 -6.42
CA LEU A 100 -5.03 -17.03 -7.75
C LEU A 100 -4.01 -18.14 -7.95
N LEU A 101 -2.74 -17.90 -7.59
CA LEU A 101 -1.68 -18.91 -7.66
C LEU A 101 -2.00 -20.13 -6.76
N MET A 102 -2.51 -19.89 -5.56
CA MET A 102 -2.95 -20.97 -4.65
C MET A 102 -4.06 -21.81 -5.27
N LYS A 103 -5.03 -21.17 -5.94
CA LYS A 103 -6.16 -21.85 -6.59
C LYS A 103 -5.79 -22.65 -7.83
N LEU A 104 -4.73 -22.26 -8.53
CA LEU A 104 -4.25 -22.97 -9.71
C LEU A 104 -3.52 -24.28 -9.35
N GLU A 105 -3.63 -24.74 -8.10
CA GLU A 105 -3.06 -25.99 -7.55
C GLU A 105 -1.60 -26.25 -7.98
N THR A 106 -0.83 -25.18 -8.18
CA THR A 106 0.62 -25.32 -8.29
C THR A 106 1.15 -25.57 -6.89
N ILE A 107 1.09 -26.83 -6.44
CA ILE A 107 1.80 -27.33 -5.26
C ILE A 107 3.29 -27.12 -5.53
N SER A 108 3.74 -25.94 -5.18
CA SER A 108 5.08 -25.47 -5.42
C SER A 108 5.37 -24.43 -4.36
N TRP A 109 6.59 -24.44 -3.83
CA TRP A 109 7.06 -23.39 -2.92
C TRP A 109 7.21 -22.03 -3.63
N VAL A 110 7.01 -21.99 -4.96
CA VAL A 110 7.17 -20.83 -5.81
C VAL A 110 6.34 -19.62 -5.37
N PRO A 111 5.01 -19.69 -5.11
CA PRO A 111 4.24 -18.52 -4.67
C PRO A 111 4.74 -17.97 -3.33
N PHE A 112 5.17 -18.85 -2.41
CA PHE A 112 5.74 -18.46 -1.13
C PHE A 112 7.10 -17.75 -1.29
N PHE A 113 7.99 -18.28 -2.13
CA PHE A 113 9.27 -17.64 -2.42
C PHE A 113 9.09 -16.30 -3.14
N ILE A 114 8.23 -16.23 -4.15
CA ILE A 114 7.93 -14.97 -4.86
C ILE A 114 7.39 -13.93 -3.86
N PHE A 115 6.44 -14.30 -3.00
CA PHE A 115 5.93 -13.39 -1.98
C PHE A 115 7.03 -12.90 -1.04
N SER A 116 7.85 -13.83 -0.51
CA SER A 116 8.92 -13.52 0.45
C SER A 116 10.00 -12.62 -0.15
N PHE A 117 10.48 -12.93 -1.37
CA PHE A 117 11.47 -12.11 -2.06
C PHE A 117 10.91 -10.73 -2.42
N THR A 118 9.66 -10.65 -2.88
CA THR A 118 9.01 -9.37 -3.18
C THR A 118 8.88 -8.51 -1.93
N ALA A 119 8.43 -9.10 -0.82
CA ALA A 119 8.33 -8.41 0.46
C ALA A 119 9.71 -7.90 0.95
N LEU A 120 10.75 -8.72 0.86
CA LEU A 120 12.10 -8.31 1.24
C LEU A 120 12.65 -7.18 0.37
N ALA A 121 12.51 -7.31 -0.97
CA ALA A 121 12.94 -6.29 -1.91
C ALA A 121 12.27 -4.94 -1.61
N LEU A 122 11.00 -4.97 -1.17
CA LEU A 122 10.27 -3.76 -0.85
C LEU A 122 10.69 -3.09 0.44
N VAL A 123 11.04 -3.85 1.48
CA VAL A 123 11.62 -3.26 2.70
C VAL A 123 12.91 -2.51 2.37
N ILE A 124 13.69 -3.03 1.41
CA ILE A 124 14.90 -2.39 0.92
C ILE A 124 14.56 -1.15 0.10
N VAL A 125 13.63 -1.25 -0.86
CA VAL A 125 13.20 -0.13 -1.71
C VAL A 125 12.57 1.00 -0.88
N GLU A 126 11.75 0.71 0.13
CA GLU A 126 11.17 1.71 1.04
C GLU A 126 12.28 2.50 1.76
N ARG A 127 13.32 1.81 2.25
CA ARG A 127 14.50 2.46 2.87
C ARG A 127 15.24 3.36 1.89
N LEU A 128 15.50 2.88 0.69
CA LEU A 128 16.22 3.65 -0.33
C LEU A 128 15.42 4.89 -0.78
N LEU A 129 14.10 4.75 -0.92
CA LEU A 129 13.22 5.86 -1.28
C LEU A 129 13.14 6.89 -0.15
N ASP A 130 13.04 6.47 1.12
CA ASP A 130 13.06 7.37 2.28
C ASP A 130 14.38 8.15 2.38
N GLU A 131 15.51 7.51 2.14
CA GLU A 131 16.81 8.20 2.09
C GLU A 131 16.89 9.18 0.92
N LYS A 132 16.32 8.83 -0.23
CA LYS A 132 16.28 9.71 -1.39
C LYS A 132 15.40 10.94 -1.14
N VAL A 133 14.24 10.79 -0.48
CA VAL A 133 13.42 11.94 -0.03
C VAL A 133 14.22 12.82 0.91
N LYS A 134 14.90 12.25 1.92
CA LYS A 134 15.71 13.02 2.87
C LYS A 134 16.80 13.85 2.19
N ARG A 135 17.45 13.31 1.16
CA ARG A 135 18.48 14.04 0.39
C ARG A 135 17.90 15.18 -0.45
N ILE A 136 16.65 15.06 -0.90
CA ILE A 136 15.99 16.06 -1.75
C ILE A 136 15.31 17.14 -0.90
N ASP A 137 14.62 16.75 0.17
CA ASP A 137 13.89 17.63 1.07
C ASP A 137 14.12 17.17 2.53
N PRO A 138 15.09 17.77 3.25
CA PRO A 138 15.40 17.42 4.63
C PRO A 138 14.30 17.84 5.63
N GLU A 139 13.43 18.76 5.23
CA GLU A 139 12.33 19.26 6.05
C GLU A 139 11.09 18.37 5.97
N GLN A 140 10.97 17.55 4.91
CA GLN A 140 9.89 16.60 4.78
C GLN A 140 10.01 15.49 5.84
N PRO A 141 8.98 15.30 6.69
CA PRO A 141 8.96 14.19 7.65
C PRO A 141 8.96 12.83 6.92
N ARG A 142 9.70 11.86 7.43
CA ARG A 142 9.70 10.51 6.83
C ARG A 142 8.43 9.78 7.21
N ARG A 143 8.00 8.83 6.36
CA ARG A 143 6.88 7.93 6.67
C ARG A 143 7.09 7.18 7.98
N ARG A 144 8.33 6.83 8.31
CA ARG A 144 8.69 6.21 9.60
C ARG A 144 8.48 7.13 10.80
N ASP A 145 8.75 8.42 10.64
CA ASP A 145 8.57 9.42 11.69
C ASP A 145 7.06 9.59 11.96
N VAL A 146 6.25 9.67 10.90
CA VAL A 146 4.77 9.70 11.00
C VAL A 146 4.21 8.43 11.64
N LYS A 147 4.72 7.24 11.27
CA LYS A 147 4.31 5.96 11.88
C LYS A 147 4.63 5.93 13.38
N ARG A 148 5.82 6.37 13.79
CA ARG A 148 6.24 6.40 15.22
C ARG A 148 5.39 7.30 16.09
N GLU A 149 4.93 8.44 15.59
CA GLU A 149 4.11 9.38 16.38
C GLU A 149 2.60 9.10 16.29
N SER A 150 2.18 8.19 15.40
CA SER A 150 0.76 7.87 15.23
C SER A 150 0.20 6.87 16.25
N PHE A 151 1.08 6.10 16.90
CA PHE A 151 0.80 5.13 17.97
C PHE A 151 1.31 5.67 19.30
#